data_AF-A0A8H7C914-F1
#
_entry.id   AF-A0A8H7C914-F1
#
_cell.length_a   1.000
_cell.length_b   1.000
_cell.length_c   1.000
_cell.angle_alpha   90.00
_cell.angle_beta   90.00
_cell.angle_gamma   90.00
#
_symmetry.space_group_name_H-M   'P 1'
#
loop_
_entity.id
_entity.type
_entity.pdbx_description
1 polymer ?
#
loop_
_entity_poly.entity_id
_entity_poly.type
_entity_poly.pdbx_seq_one_letter_code
_entity_poly.pdbx_strand_id
1 'polypeptide(L)' 'MGHILHNGPFDPKEHPLTPLIQPYQNFTVELPEDLPKGKAQLNVYHVALIGESFVPFNETLRTSVFVK' A
#
# COMPACT_ATOMS: atom_id res chain seq x y z
N MET A 1 11.13 2.72 6.46
CA MET A 1 9.93 3.34 5.85
C MET A 1 10.18 4.84 5.85
N GLY A 2 9.97 5.52 4.72
CA GLY A 2 10.28 6.95 4.53
C GLY A 2 9.08 7.86 4.84
N HIS A 3 8.88 8.90 4.01
CA HIS A 3 7.70 9.77 4.08
C HIS A 3 6.40 9.00 3.84
N ILE A 4 5.38 9.28 4.65
CA ILE A 4 4.04 8.70 4.51
C ILE A 4 3.33 9.44 3.39
N LEU A 5 3.02 8.73 2.30
CA LEU A 5 2.31 9.28 1.13
C LEU A 5 0.80 9.03 1.19
N HIS A 6 0.36 8.05 1.96
CA HIS A 6 -1.04 7.70 2.15
C HIS A 6 -1.24 7.04 3.52
N ASN A 7 -2.30 7.45 4.21
CA ASN A 7 -2.75 6.82 5.44
C ASN A 7 -4.28 6.82 5.44
N GLY A 8 -4.88 5.64 5.38
CA GLY A 8 -6.32 5.48 5.27
C GLY A 8 -6.75 4.05 5.55
N PRO A 9 -8.06 3.83 5.81
CA PRO A 9 -8.61 2.50 6.00
C PRO A 9 -8.49 1.67 4.72
N PHE A 10 -8.23 0.38 4.89
CA PHE A 10 -8.26 -0.60 3.81
C PHE A 10 -9.69 -1.15 3.66
N ASP A 11 -10.33 -0.84 2.55
CA ASP A 11 -11.69 -1.25 2.16
C ASP A 11 -11.63 -1.92 0.75
N PRO A 12 -11.12 -3.17 0.68
CA PRO A 12 -10.95 -3.86 -0.59
C PRO A 12 -12.29 -4.23 -1.23
N LYS A 13 -12.35 -4.16 -2.55
CA LYS A 13 -13.53 -4.52 -3.34
C LYS A 13 -13.27 -5.81 -4.11
N GLU A 14 -14.33 -6.60 -4.29
CA GLU A 14 -14.27 -7.78 -5.14
C GLU A 14 -14.08 -7.37 -6.61
N HIS A 15 -13.35 -8.20 -7.35
CA HIS A 15 -13.16 -7.93 -8.78
C HIS A 15 -14.46 -8.23 -9.55
N PRO A 16 -15.02 -7.27 -10.30
CA PRO A 16 -16.34 -7.42 -10.92
C PRO A 16 -16.40 -8.54 -11.97
N LEU A 17 -15.26 -8.88 -12.58
CA LEU A 17 -15.17 -9.88 -13.66
C LEU A 17 -14.58 -11.22 -13.20
N THR A 18 -14.09 -11.32 -11.96
CA THR A 18 -13.35 -12.50 -11.52
C THR A 18 -13.52 -12.69 -10.01
N PRO A 19 -14.64 -13.26 -9.56
CA PRO A 19 -14.91 -13.46 -8.14
C PRO A 19 -13.96 -14.45 -7.44
N LEU A 20 -13.08 -15.13 -8.19
CA LEU A 20 -12.08 -16.07 -7.66
C LEU A 20 -10.76 -15.43 -7.25
N ILE A 21 -10.53 -14.16 -7.57
CA ILE A 21 -9.34 -13.44 -7.08
C ILE A 21 -9.63 -12.75 -5.76
N GLN A 22 -8.57 -12.61 -4.96
CA GLN A 22 -8.65 -11.94 -3.67
C GLN A 22 -9.13 -10.49 -3.85
N PRO A 23 -9.95 -9.96 -2.92
CA PRO A 23 -10.34 -8.56 -2.93
C PRO A 23 -9.12 -7.64 -2.99
N TYR A 24 -9.22 -6.54 -3.72
CA TYR A 24 -8.12 -5.59 -3.89
C TYR A 24 -8.62 -4.15 -3.76
N GLN A 25 -7.68 -3.24 -3.47
CA GLN A 25 -7.92 -1.81 -3.46
C GLN A 25 -6.78 -1.13 -4.20
N ASN A 26 -7.12 -0.32 -5.21
CA ASN A 26 -6.16 0.55 -5.86
C ASN A 26 -6.02 1.83 -5.05
N PHE A 27 -4.79 2.25 -4.79
CA PHE A 27 -4.47 3.52 -4.15
C PHE A 27 -3.63 4.37 -5.11
N THR A 28 -3.98 5.64 -5.19
CA THR A 28 -3.20 6.66 -5.89
C THR A 28 -2.54 7.53 -4.83
N VAL A 29 -1.24 7.77 -4.97
CA VAL A 29 -0.48 8.61 -4.05
C VAL A 29 0.17 9.75 -4.81
N GLU A 30 0.16 10.93 -4.22
CA GLU A 30 0.82 12.10 -4.76
C GLU A 30 2.24 12.16 -4.21
N LEU A 31 3.21 12.42 -5.09
CA LEU A 31 4.60 12.58 -4.70
C LEU A 31 4.84 14.04 -4.29
N PRO A 32 5.38 14.30 -3.08
CA PRO A 32 5.76 15.65 -2.69
C PRO A 32 6.83 16.23 -3.64
N GLU A 33 6.72 17.52 -3.96
CA GLU A 33 7.61 18.20 -4.91
C GLU A 33 9.06 18.29 -4.43
N ASP A 34 9.28 18.29 -3.11
CA ASP A 34 10.61 18.33 -2.48
C ASP A 34 11.37 17.00 -2.51
N LEU A 35 10.84 15.95 -3.17
CA LEU A 35 11.54 14.68 -3.25
C LEU A 35 12.78 14.77 -4.16
N PRO A 36 13.91 14.19 -3.72
CA PRO A 36 15.11 14.14 -4.56
C PRO A 36 14.83 13.32 -5.82
N LYS A 37 15.22 13.89 -6.96
CA LYS A 37 15.09 13.25 -8.27
C LYS A 37 15.98 12.01 -8.37
N GLY A 38 15.49 10.98 -9.05
CA GLY A 38 16.22 9.74 -9.29
C GLY A 38 15.48 8.48 -8.83
N LYS A 39 16.25 7.44 -8.51
CA LYS A 39 15.70 6.14 -8.09
C LYS A 39 15.19 6.23 -6.65
N ALA A 40 13.92 5.94 -6.46
CA ALA A 40 13.28 5.85 -5.16
C ALA A 40 12.61 4.48 -4.97
N GLN A 41 12.31 4.15 -3.72
CA GLN A 41 11.56 2.96 -3.37
C GLN A 41 10.21 3.37 -2.78
N LEU A 42 9.14 2.88 -3.39
CA LEU A 42 7.80 2.96 -2.84
C LEU A 42 7.56 1.69 -2.02
N ASN A 43 7.23 1.87 -0.74
CA ASN A 43 6.94 0.78 0.18
C ASN A 43 5.50 0.94 0.68
N VAL A 44 4.77 -0.17 0.73
CA VAL A 44 3.43 -0.26 1.27
C VAL A 44 3.50 -1.12 2.51
N TYR A 45 2.88 -0.66 3.60
CA TYR A 45 2.73 -1.41 4.83
C TYR A 45 1.24 -1.56 5.11
N HIS A 46 0.77 -2.80 5.08
CA HIS A 46 -0.59 -3.16 5.41
C HIS A 46 -0.58 -3.86 6.77
N VAL A 47 -1.46 -3.41 7.66
CA VAL A 47 -1.61 -3.97 8.99
C VAL A 47 -3.09 -4.24 9.25
N ALA A 48 -3.39 -5.45 9.69
CA ALA A 48 -4.74 -5.87 10.01
C ALA A 48 -4.77 -6.63 11.34
N LEU A 49 -5.86 -6.47 12.09
CA LEU A 49 -6.15 -7.29 13.26
C LEU A 49 -7.08 -8.42 12.83
N ILE A 50 -6.57 -9.65 12.88
CA ILE A 50 -7.35 -10.85 12.54
C ILE A 50 -7.88 -11.44 13.85
N GLY A 51 -9.17 -11.22 14.13
CA GLY A 51 -9.83 -11.70 15.35
C GLY A 51 -9.18 -11.16 16.64
N GLU A 52 -9.13 -11.99 17.69
CA GLU A 52 -8.49 -11.69 19.00
C GLU A 52 -6.98 -12.02 19.04
N SER A 53 -6.29 -12.06 17.90
CA SER A 53 -4.86 -12.36 17.88
C SER A 53 -4.05 -11.32 18.68
N PHE A 54 -3.13 -11.79 19.53
CA PHE A 54 -2.20 -10.94 20.30
C PHE A 54 -1.15 -10.23 19.44
N VAL A 55 -1.06 -10.59 18.15
CA VAL A 55 -0.16 -9.98 17.19
C VAL A 55 -0.93 -9.51 15.95
N PRO A 56 -0.61 -8.32 15.42
CA PRO A 56 -1.19 -7.85 14.17
C PRO A 56 -0.64 -8.67 12.99
N PHE A 57 -1.50 -8.87 12.00
CA PHE A 57 -1.10 -9.39 10.70
C PHE A 57 -0.50 -8.25 9.88
N ASN A 58 0.71 -8.47 9.37
CA ASN A 58 1.51 -7.43 8.73
C ASN A 58 1.95 -7.91 7.35
N GLU A 59 1.75 -7.07 6.35
CA GLU A 59 2.23 -7.32 4.99
C GLU A 59 3.01 -6.10 4.50
N THR A 60 4.13 -6.35 3.81
CA THR A 60 4.94 -5.31 3.19
C THR A 60 5.10 -5.57 1.71
N LEU A 61 4.82 -4.57 0.89
CA LEU A 61 5.13 -4.58 -0.53
C LEU A 61 6.18 -3.51 -0.85
N ARG A 62 7.10 -3.81 -1.76
CA ARG A 62 8.13 -2.86 -2.23
C ARG A 62 8.16 -2.84 -3.74
N THR A 63 8.21 -1.63 -4.31
CA THR A 63 8.48 -1.42 -5.73
C THR A 63 9.50 -0.29 -5.93
N SER A 64 10.26 -0.35 -7.02
CA SER A 64 11.20 0.69 -7.42
C SER A 64 10.51 1.67 -8.37
N VAL A 65 10.65 2.96 -8.11
CA VAL A 65 10.07 4.03 -8.93
C VAL A 65 11.15 5.06 -9.28
N PHE A 66 10.93 5.79 -10.37
CA PHE A 66 11.84 6.85 -10.80
C PHE A 66 11.13 8.21 -10.71
N VAL A 67 11.64 9.10 -9.86
CA VAL A 67 11.15 10.46 -9.67
C VAL A 67 11.87 11.37 -10.66
N LYS A 68 11.12 12.11 -11.48
CA LYS A 68 11.63 12.97 -12.57
C LYS A 68 11.82 14.41 -12.15
#